data_AF-A0A2D0HN18-F1
#
_entry.id   AF-A0A2D0HN18-F1
#
_cell.length_a   1.000
_cell.length_b   1.000
_cell.length_c   1.000
_cell.angle_alpha   90.00
_cell.angle_beta   90.00
_cell.angle_gamma   90.00
#
_symmetry.space_group_name_H-M   'P 1'
#
loop_
_entity.id
_entity.type
_entity.pdbx_description
1 polymer ?
#
loop_
_entity_poly.entity_id
_entity_poly.type
_entity_poly.pdbx_seq_one_letter_code
_entity_poly.pdbx_strand_id
1 'polypeptide(L)'
;MGNAILDKLFEKILLIFATTTSFLIGNRFLEGFKKSQEEKKVAKIIIASIQGHLEDLKQINRELITLLSKSEMESIESMINRIKKDYIYESALKSVGILTIQHINVISKYSRSLNSLLDNILNSYEETFQLTVEDEKTNRYIPLSTLQILRRNIEQLTSDAKSCIMKLSREILHDNDNFNKH
;
A
#
# COMPACT_ATOMS: atom_id res chain seq x y z
N MET A 1 -29.75 45.09 45.27
CA MET A 1 -29.17 45.51 43.97
C MET A 1 -27.85 44.84 43.60
N GLY A 2 -27.07 44.28 44.55
CA GLY A 2 -25.79 43.60 44.24
C GLY A 2 -25.89 42.27 43.47
N ASN A 3 -26.90 41.43 43.73
CA ASN A 3 -27.03 40.12 43.07
C ASN A 3 -27.22 40.22 41.54
N ALA A 4 -28.08 41.11 41.05
CA ALA A 4 -28.42 41.16 39.63
C ALA A 4 -27.24 41.60 38.72
N ILE A 5 -26.27 42.36 39.27
CA ILE A 5 -25.06 42.74 38.54
C ILE A 5 -24.06 41.59 38.57
N LEU A 6 -23.93 40.89 39.71
CA LEU A 6 -23.07 39.72 39.86
C LEU A 6 -23.53 38.57 38.95
N ASP A 7 -24.84 38.30 38.87
CA ASP A 7 -25.44 37.25 38.05
C ASP A 7 -25.17 37.51 36.55
N LYS A 8 -25.35 38.75 36.09
CA LYS A 8 -25.02 39.15 34.70
C LYS A 8 -23.54 39.04 34.39
N LEU A 9 -22.68 39.29 35.37
CA LEU A 9 -21.23 39.14 35.22
C LEU A 9 -20.85 37.65 35.10
N PHE A 10 -21.46 36.81 35.94
CA PHE A 10 -21.24 35.36 35.95
C PHE A 10 -21.76 34.69 34.67
N GLU A 11 -22.93 35.09 34.16
CA GLU A 11 -23.45 34.66 32.86
C GLU A 11 -22.49 34.99 31.71
N LYS A 12 -21.95 36.22 31.68
CA LYS A 12 -20.98 36.62 30.65
C LYS A 12 -19.70 35.80 30.73
N ILE A 13 -19.21 35.51 31.93
CA ILE A 13 -18.03 34.67 32.13
C ILE A 13 -18.30 33.23 31.63
N LEU A 14 -19.44 32.64 32.00
CA LEU A 14 -19.85 31.31 31.51
C LEU A 14 -20.00 31.27 29.99
N LEU A 15 -20.56 32.31 29.38
CA LEU A 15 -20.72 32.43 27.94
C LEU A 15 -19.35 32.46 27.24
N ILE A 16 -18.37 33.21 27.77
CA ILE A 16 -17.01 33.26 27.23
C ILE A 16 -16.33 31.89 27.32
N PHE A 17 -16.45 31.19 28.45
CA PHE A 17 -15.91 29.84 28.60
C PHE A 17 -16.56 28.86 27.62
N ALA A 18 -17.89 28.83 27.55
CA ALA A 18 -18.63 27.95 26.64
C ALA A 18 -18.24 28.21 25.17
N THR A 19 -18.07 29.47 24.78
CA THR A 19 -17.65 29.85 23.42
C THR A 19 -16.22 29.38 23.13
N THR A 20 -15.30 29.61 24.08
CA THR A 20 -13.88 29.21 23.94
C THR A 20 -13.73 27.69 23.86
N THR A 21 -14.43 26.95 24.72
CA THR A 21 -14.44 25.48 24.71
C THR A 21 -15.06 24.94 23.43
N SER A 22 -16.16 25.54 22.94
CA SER A 22 -16.78 25.14 21.67
C SER A 22 -15.85 25.37 20.49
N PHE A 23 -15.13 26.50 20.47
CA PHE A 23 -14.14 26.79 19.42
C PHE A 23 -12.96 25.80 19.45
N LEU A 24 -12.46 25.46 20.65
CA LEU A 24 -11.40 24.47 20.80
C LEU A 24 -11.82 23.07 20.36
N ILE A 25 -13.04 22.64 20.71
CA ILE A 25 -13.60 21.36 20.27
C ILE A 25 -13.78 21.35 18.75
N GLY A 26 -14.34 22.43 18.19
CA GLY A 26 -14.52 22.59 16.74
C GLY A 26 -13.20 22.51 15.97
N ASN A 27 -12.16 23.20 16.44
CA ASN A 27 -10.84 23.14 15.81
C ASN A 27 -10.22 21.74 15.87
N ARG A 28 -10.28 21.06 17.01
CA ARG A 28 -9.80 19.68 17.13
C ARG A 28 -10.56 18.71 16.21
N PHE A 29 -11.87 18.90 16.09
CA PHE A 29 -12.69 18.10 15.18
C PHE A 29 -12.29 18.33 13.71
N LEU A 30 -12.09 19.59 13.30
CA LEU A 30 -11.66 19.94 11.95
C LEU A 30 -10.26 19.39 11.62
N GLU A 31 -9.33 19.45 12.57
CA GLU A 31 -8.00 18.85 12.42
C GLU A 31 -8.08 17.33 12.26
N GLY A 32 -8.88 16.66 13.12
CA GLY A 32 -9.12 15.22 13.02
C GLY A 32 -9.78 14.81 11.69
N PHE A 33 -10.76 15.59 11.22
CA PHE A 33 -11.42 15.38 9.94
C PHE A 33 -10.45 15.53 8.76
N LYS A 34 -9.65 16.62 8.76
CA LYS A 34 -8.64 16.85 7.72
C LYS A 34 -7.63 15.71 7.65
N LYS A 35 -7.16 15.24 8.82
CA LYS A 35 -6.26 14.08 8.90
C LYS A 35 -6.90 12.81 8.32
N SER A 36 -8.14 12.50 8.69
CA SER A 36 -8.87 11.33 8.17
C SER A 36 -9.05 11.39 6.64
N GLN A 37 -9.32 12.57 6.07
CA GLN A 37 -9.42 12.74 4.62
C GLN A 37 -8.08 12.49 3.92
N GLU A 38 -6.98 12.98 4.50
CA GLU A 38 -5.63 12.71 3.99
C GLU A 38 -5.28 11.22 4.09
N GLU A 39 -5.65 10.54 5.19
CA GLU A 39 -5.52 9.08 5.36
C GLU A 39 -6.22 8.31 4.24
N LYS A 40 -7.48 8.66 3.95
CA LYS A 40 -8.25 8.05 2.85
C LYS A 40 -7.61 8.27 1.49
N LYS A 41 -7.08 9.47 1.23
CA LYS A 41 -6.42 9.79 -0.04
C LYS A 41 -5.17 8.94 -0.23
N VAL A 42 -4.33 8.84 0.80
CA VAL A 42 -3.10 8.03 0.76
C VAL A 42 -3.43 6.54 0.59
N ALA A 43 -4.43 6.03 1.31
CA ALA A 43 -4.86 4.63 1.20
C ALA A 43 -5.34 4.27 -0.22
N LYS A 44 -6.08 5.17 -0.89
CA LYS A 44 -6.52 4.95 -2.29
C LYS A 44 -5.35 4.82 -3.25
N ILE A 45 -4.33 5.67 -3.11
CA ILE A 45 -3.12 5.63 -3.95
C ILE A 45 -2.39 4.29 -3.76
N ILE A 46 -2.25 3.86 -2.50
CA ILE A 46 -1.58 2.58 -2.17
C ILE A 46 -2.37 1.40 -2.73
N ILE A 47 -3.69 1.37 -2.56
CA ILE A 47 -4.55 0.31 -3.10
C ILE A 47 -4.42 0.24 -4.63
N ALA A 48 -4.47 1.39 -5.31
CA ALA A 48 -4.33 1.43 -6.76
C ALA A 48 -2.96 0.90 -7.22
N SER A 49 -1.87 1.22 -6.50
CA SER A 49 -0.53 0.70 -6.80
C SER A 49 -0.44 -0.81 -6.58
N ILE A 50 -0.98 -1.33 -5.45
CA ILE A 50 -1.04 -2.77 -5.20
C ILE A 50 -1.82 -3.48 -6.31
N GLN A 51 -2.95 -2.92 -6.75
CA GLN A 51 -3.74 -3.45 -7.86
C GLN A 51 -2.96 -3.45 -9.17
N GLY A 52 -2.21 -2.39 -9.47
CA GLY A 52 -1.30 -2.34 -10.62
C GLY A 52 -0.24 -3.44 -10.58
N HIS A 53 0.43 -3.62 -9.44
CA HIS A 53 1.42 -4.68 -9.26
C HIS A 53 0.83 -6.08 -9.39
N LEU A 54 -0.42 -6.27 -8.99
CA LEU A 54 -1.13 -7.54 -9.18
C LEU A 54 -1.33 -7.89 -10.65
N GLU A 55 -1.68 -6.92 -11.49
CA GLU A 55 -1.81 -7.17 -12.94
C GLU A 55 -0.46 -7.49 -13.57
N ASP A 56 0.59 -6.78 -13.18
CA ASP A 56 1.96 -7.06 -13.64
C ASP A 56 2.42 -8.47 -13.21
N LEU A 57 2.17 -8.86 -11.95
CA LEU A 57 2.49 -10.20 -11.45
C LEU A 57 1.70 -11.30 -12.17
N LYS A 58 0.43 -11.08 -12.49
CA LYS A 58 -0.36 -12.03 -13.30
C LYS A 58 0.22 -12.19 -14.69
N GLN A 59 0.68 -11.10 -15.31
CA GLN A 59 1.31 -11.15 -16.61
C GLN A 59 2.64 -11.92 -16.55
N ILE A 60 3.49 -11.61 -15.57
CA ILE A 60 4.74 -12.36 -15.32
C ILE A 60 4.44 -13.86 -15.13
N ASN A 61 3.40 -14.21 -14.36
CA ASN A 61 3.02 -15.60 -14.14
C ASN A 61 2.60 -16.35 -15.42
N ARG A 62 1.98 -15.64 -16.38
CA ARG A 62 1.60 -16.19 -17.69
C ARG A 62 2.80 -16.36 -18.60
N GLU A 63 3.72 -15.40 -18.57
CA GLU A 63 4.94 -15.41 -19.39
C GLU A 63 5.98 -16.40 -18.83
N LEU A 64 5.93 -16.73 -17.55
CA LEU A 64 6.80 -17.75 -16.93
C LEU A 64 6.54 -19.16 -17.51
N ILE A 65 7.44 -19.59 -18.39
CA ILE A 65 7.49 -20.94 -18.98
C ILE A 65 8.88 -21.57 -18.78
N THR A 66 9.00 -22.87 -19.03
CA THR A 66 10.26 -23.61 -18.83
C THR A 66 11.36 -23.20 -19.79
N LEU A 67 11.02 -22.76 -21.00
CA LEU A 67 11.95 -22.31 -22.04
C LEU A 67 11.55 -20.91 -22.48
N LEU A 68 12.34 -19.91 -22.11
CA LEU A 68 12.09 -18.51 -22.42
C LEU A 68 13.06 -18.00 -23.47
N SER A 69 12.55 -17.39 -24.54
CA SER A 69 13.36 -16.61 -25.48
C SER A 69 13.94 -15.36 -24.83
N LYS A 70 15.05 -14.85 -25.37
CA LYS A 70 15.68 -13.60 -24.90
C LYS A 70 14.68 -12.43 -24.79
N SER A 71 13.80 -12.26 -25.78
CA SER A 71 12.78 -11.21 -25.76
C SER A 71 11.75 -11.36 -24.65
N GLU A 72 11.35 -12.59 -24.32
CA GLU A 72 10.43 -12.85 -23.21
C GLU A 72 11.09 -12.55 -21.87
N MET A 73 12.39 -12.85 -21.74
CA MET A 73 13.14 -12.49 -20.53
C MET A 73 13.29 -10.99 -20.36
N GLU A 74 13.63 -10.26 -21.44
CA GLU A 74 13.71 -8.81 -21.43
C GLU A 74 12.35 -8.16 -21.10
N SER A 75 11.25 -8.76 -21.58
CA SER A 75 9.88 -8.36 -21.22
C SER A 75 9.64 -8.51 -19.72
N ILE A 76 9.94 -9.69 -19.15
CA ILE A 76 9.76 -9.96 -17.73
C ILE A 76 10.64 -9.06 -16.87
N GLU A 77 11.90 -8.87 -17.24
CA GLU A 77 12.84 -7.99 -16.54
C GLU A 77 12.37 -6.53 -16.58
N SER A 78 11.87 -6.06 -17.73
CA SER A 78 11.27 -4.74 -17.87
C SER A 78 10.07 -4.55 -16.94
N MET A 79 9.18 -5.54 -16.85
CA MET A 79 8.05 -5.52 -15.92
C MET A 79 8.50 -5.51 -14.46
N ILE A 80 9.48 -6.34 -14.09
CA ILE A 80 10.06 -6.36 -12.74
C ILE A 80 10.65 -4.99 -12.38
N ASN A 81 11.41 -4.40 -13.30
CA ASN A 81 12.03 -3.10 -13.11
C ASN A 81 10.99 -1.98 -13.00
N ARG A 82 9.86 -2.07 -13.72
CA ARG A 82 8.73 -1.17 -13.57
C ARG A 82 8.14 -1.25 -12.16
N ILE A 83 7.88 -2.46 -11.65
CA ILE A 83 7.36 -2.66 -10.29
C ILE A 83 8.34 -2.12 -9.24
N LYS A 84 9.64 -2.43 -9.36
CA LYS A 84 10.67 -1.97 -8.41
C LYS A 84 10.86 -0.44 -8.39
N LYS A 85 10.72 0.21 -9.56
CA LYS A 85 10.78 1.68 -9.68
C LYS A 85 9.52 2.37 -9.20
N ASP A 86 8.47 1.62 -8.86
CA ASP A 86 7.27 2.20 -8.30
C ASP A 86 7.51 2.59 -6.82
N TYR A 87 8.13 3.75 -6.63
CA TYR A 87 8.43 4.36 -5.33
C TYR A 87 7.16 4.80 -4.56
N ILE A 88 5.96 4.47 -5.04
CA ILE A 88 4.70 4.89 -4.44
C ILE A 88 4.61 4.52 -2.97
N TYR A 89 5.12 3.36 -2.53
CA TYR A 89 5.06 3.00 -1.11
C TYR A 89 5.88 3.95 -0.23
N GLU A 90 7.12 4.26 -0.63
CA GLU A 90 7.99 5.12 0.15
C GLU A 90 7.50 6.57 0.13
N SER A 91 7.06 7.09 -1.01
CA SER A 91 6.49 8.44 -1.13
C SER A 91 5.14 8.57 -0.42
N ALA A 92 4.26 7.57 -0.49
CA ALA A 92 2.97 7.56 0.20
C ALA A 92 3.12 7.42 1.72
N LEU A 93 4.11 6.66 2.19
CA LEU A 93 4.44 6.54 3.61
C LEU A 93 5.18 7.78 4.15
N LYS A 94 6.01 8.44 3.33
CA LYS A 94 6.69 9.71 3.66
C LYS A 94 5.79 10.93 3.59
N SER A 95 4.61 10.82 2.98
CA SER A 95 3.56 11.81 3.05
C SER A 95 2.96 11.81 4.47
N VAL A 96 3.75 12.37 5.40
CA VAL A 96 3.52 12.86 6.77
C VAL A 96 2.52 12.11 7.64
N GLY A 97 2.96 11.25 8.58
CA GLY A 97 2.29 10.99 9.89
C GLY A 97 0.81 10.54 9.91
N ILE A 98 0.28 10.21 8.74
CA ILE A 98 -1.13 9.98 8.44
C ILE A 98 -1.49 8.52 8.76
N LEU A 99 -0.72 7.56 8.27
CA LEU A 99 -0.99 6.14 8.53
C LEU A 99 -0.55 5.69 9.92
N THR A 100 -1.37 4.87 10.57
CA THR A 100 -1.01 4.23 11.84
C THR A 100 0.13 3.22 11.64
N ILE A 101 0.87 2.92 12.71
CA ILE A 101 1.93 1.90 12.70
C ILE A 101 1.40 0.55 12.16
N GLN A 102 0.15 0.21 12.46
CA GLN A 102 -0.48 -1.02 11.99
C GLN A 102 -0.62 -1.03 10.46
N HIS A 103 -1.09 0.06 9.86
CA HIS A 103 -1.18 0.20 8.40
C HIS A 103 0.21 0.14 7.75
N ILE A 104 1.20 0.84 8.32
CA ILE A 104 2.58 0.86 7.84
C ILE A 104 3.18 -0.56 7.84
N ASN A 105 2.94 -1.33 8.91
CA ASN A 105 3.43 -2.70 9.02
C ASN A 105 2.83 -3.62 7.94
N VAL A 106 1.52 -3.48 7.66
CA VAL A 106 0.85 -4.25 6.60
C VAL A 106 1.46 -3.94 5.22
N ILE A 107 1.62 -2.65 4.90
CA ILE A 107 2.17 -2.20 3.61
C ILE A 107 3.63 -2.63 3.46
N SER A 108 4.43 -2.45 4.51
CA SER A 108 5.85 -2.80 4.53
C SER A 108 6.07 -4.31 4.40
N LYS A 109 5.21 -5.12 5.03
CA LYS A 109 5.27 -6.58 4.86
C LYS A 109 5.00 -6.97 3.41
N TYR A 110 3.95 -6.43 2.81
CA TYR A 110 3.65 -6.68 1.39
C TYR A 110 4.80 -6.25 0.47
N SER A 111 5.33 -5.03 0.65
CA SER A 111 6.43 -4.50 -0.16
C SER A 111 7.69 -5.36 -0.07
N ARG A 112 8.06 -5.85 1.13
CA ARG A 112 9.19 -6.76 1.30
C ARG A 112 8.98 -8.09 0.60
N SER A 113 7.79 -8.69 0.75
CA SER A 113 7.45 -9.94 0.07
C SER A 113 7.44 -9.80 -1.44
N LEU A 114 6.95 -8.67 -1.96
CA LEU A 114 7.00 -8.32 -3.38
C LEU A 114 8.45 -8.24 -3.87
N ASN A 115 9.29 -7.42 -3.23
CA ASN A 115 10.68 -7.28 -3.64
C ASN A 115 11.44 -8.60 -3.60
N SER A 116 11.27 -9.39 -2.54
CA SER A 116 11.89 -10.72 -2.44
C SER A 116 11.45 -11.66 -3.58
N LEU A 117 10.17 -11.64 -3.97
CA LEU A 117 9.71 -12.42 -5.11
C LEU A 117 10.33 -11.96 -6.42
N LEU A 118 10.39 -10.64 -6.65
CA LEU A 118 10.99 -10.08 -7.86
C LEU A 118 12.48 -10.43 -7.96
N ASP A 119 13.21 -10.38 -6.84
CA ASP A 119 14.61 -10.82 -6.77
C ASP A 119 14.74 -12.31 -7.06
N ASN A 120 13.87 -13.15 -6.48
CA ASN A 120 13.88 -14.58 -6.74
C ASN A 120 13.63 -14.92 -8.21
N ILE A 121 12.73 -14.19 -8.89
CA ILE A 121 12.47 -14.38 -10.32
C ILE A 121 13.73 -14.03 -11.13
N LEU A 122 14.37 -12.89 -10.86
CA LEU A 122 15.61 -12.48 -11.55
C LEU A 122 16.75 -13.46 -11.29
N ASN A 123 16.98 -13.86 -10.04
CA ASN A 123 18.05 -14.79 -9.68
C ASN A 123 17.84 -16.16 -10.35
N SER A 124 16.59 -16.63 -10.44
CA SER A 124 16.28 -17.88 -11.15
C SER A 124 16.70 -17.82 -12.62
N TYR A 125 16.66 -16.64 -13.24
CA TYR A 125 17.13 -16.42 -14.62
C TYR A 125 18.65 -16.32 -14.76
N GLU A 126 19.32 -15.75 -13.76
CA GLU A 126 20.79 -15.64 -13.73
C GLU A 126 21.47 -16.97 -13.44
N GLU A 127 20.96 -17.75 -12.47
CA GLU A 127 21.46 -19.10 -12.17
C GLU A 127 21.35 -20.02 -13.39
N THR A 128 20.25 -19.90 -14.13
CA THR A 128 20.04 -20.60 -15.39
C THR A 128 21.12 -20.24 -16.43
N PHE A 129 21.49 -18.96 -16.52
CA PHE A 129 22.47 -18.45 -17.48
C PHE A 129 23.88 -19.02 -17.21
N GLN A 130 24.25 -19.20 -15.93
CA GLN A 130 25.55 -19.76 -15.54
C GLN A 130 25.68 -21.26 -15.83
N LEU A 131 24.56 -21.98 -15.95
CA LEU A 131 24.55 -23.42 -16.25
C LEU A 131 24.55 -23.73 -17.76
N THR A 132 24.19 -22.78 -18.63
CA THR A 132 24.07 -22.96 -20.10
C THR A 132 25.22 -22.33 -20.89
N VAL A 133 26.47 -22.53 -20.48
CA VAL A 133 27.65 -21.88 -21.09
C VAL A 133 28.07 -22.46 -22.47
N GLU A 134 27.35 -23.42 -23.07
CA GLU A 134 27.83 -24.06 -24.33
C GLU A 134 26.89 -24.06 -25.54
N ASP A 135 25.73 -23.39 -25.51
CA ASP A 135 24.94 -23.25 -26.75
C ASP A 135 24.33 -21.86 -26.85
N GLU A 136 24.88 -21.04 -27.76
CA GLU A 136 24.45 -19.67 -28.09
C GLU A 136 23.03 -19.57 -28.68
N LYS A 137 22.16 -20.56 -28.48
CA LYS A 137 20.81 -20.59 -29.06
C LYS A 137 19.72 -20.21 -28.06
N THR A 138 19.57 -18.89 -27.94
CA THR A 138 18.30 -18.13 -27.86
C THR A 138 17.33 -18.35 -26.69
N ASN A 139 17.32 -19.50 -26.00
CA ASN A 139 16.34 -19.81 -24.97
C ASN A 139 17.00 -20.15 -23.62
N ARG A 140 16.50 -19.59 -22.52
CA ARG A 140 16.94 -19.92 -21.15
C ARG A 140 15.96 -20.91 -20.51
N TYR A 141 16.51 -21.89 -19.80
CA TYR A 141 15.76 -22.99 -19.20
C TYR A 141 15.57 -22.84 -17.69
N ILE A 142 14.34 -22.58 -17.23
CA ILE A 142 14.03 -22.65 -15.80
C ILE A 142 13.64 -24.09 -15.44
N PRO A 143 14.29 -24.74 -14.46
CA PRO A 143 13.86 -26.04 -13.96
C PRO A 143 12.38 -26.04 -13.54
N LEU A 144 11.65 -27.10 -13.89
CA LEU A 144 10.22 -27.21 -13.59
C LEU A 144 9.91 -27.04 -12.09
N SER A 145 10.77 -27.55 -11.21
CA SER A 145 10.66 -27.38 -9.76
C SER A 145 10.75 -25.91 -9.35
N THR A 146 11.72 -25.17 -9.88
CA THR A 146 11.88 -23.72 -9.67
C THR A 146 10.67 -22.97 -10.20
N LEU A 147 10.20 -23.30 -11.41
CA LEU A 147 9.01 -22.69 -12.01
C LEU A 147 7.77 -22.88 -11.13
N GLN A 148 7.55 -24.09 -10.60
CA GLN A 148 6.43 -24.37 -9.70
C GLN A 148 6.51 -23.54 -8.39
N ILE A 149 7.71 -23.39 -7.83
CA ILE A 149 7.94 -22.56 -6.65
C ILE A 149 7.63 -21.08 -6.95
N LEU A 150 8.12 -20.55 -8.07
CA LEU A 150 7.87 -19.16 -8.49
C LEU A 150 6.37 -18.91 -8.67
N ARG A 151 5.66 -19.79 -9.38
CA ARG A 151 4.21 -19.70 -9.59
C ARG A 151 3.45 -19.69 -8.26
N ARG A 152 3.79 -20.61 -7.35
CA ARG A 152 3.19 -20.67 -6.01
C ARG A 152 3.44 -19.39 -5.21
N ASN A 153 4.64 -18.83 -5.29
CA ASN A 153 4.96 -17.58 -4.61
C ASN A 153 4.18 -16.39 -5.18
N ILE A 154 3.99 -16.33 -6.50
CA ILE A 154 3.14 -15.31 -7.15
C ILE A 154 1.68 -15.45 -6.68
N GLU A 155 1.14 -16.66 -6.63
CA GLU A 155 -0.22 -16.92 -6.14
C GLU A 155 -0.39 -16.51 -4.66
N GLN A 156 0.58 -16.86 -3.82
CA GLN A 156 0.58 -16.48 -2.42
C GLN A 156 0.63 -14.97 -2.24
N LEU A 157 1.53 -14.29 -2.96
CA LEU A 157 1.61 -12.83 -2.93
C LEU A 157 0.33 -12.17 -3.46
N THR A 158 -0.32 -12.79 -4.45
CA THR A 158 -1.62 -12.33 -4.96
C THR A 158 -2.70 -12.38 -3.87
N SER A 159 -2.71 -13.45 -3.07
CA SER A 159 -3.61 -13.57 -1.92
C SER A 159 -3.30 -12.52 -0.85
N ASP A 160 -2.01 -12.33 -0.53
CA ASP A 160 -1.56 -11.36 0.47
C ASP A 160 -1.90 -9.92 0.06
N ALA A 161 -1.75 -9.59 -1.22
CA ALA A 161 -2.13 -8.30 -1.79
C ALA A 161 -3.64 -8.01 -1.62
N LYS A 162 -4.49 -8.98 -1.94
CA LYS A 162 -5.94 -8.87 -1.74
C LYS A 162 -6.29 -8.66 -0.27
N SER A 163 -5.65 -9.41 0.62
CA SER A 163 -5.81 -9.26 2.08
C SER A 163 -5.38 -7.86 2.55
N CYS A 164 -4.26 -7.35 2.03
CA CYS A 164 -3.78 -5.99 2.28
C CYS A 164 -4.81 -4.94 1.85
N ILE A 165 -5.29 -5.02 0.61
CA ILE A 165 -6.33 -4.12 0.08
C ILE A 165 -7.59 -4.16 0.94
N MET A 166 -8.06 -5.35 1.32
CA MET A 166 -9.25 -5.51 2.16
C MET A 166 -9.07 -4.85 3.53
N LYS A 167 -7.92 -5.05 4.18
CA LYS A 167 -7.62 -4.42 5.48
C LYS A 167 -7.59 -2.90 5.38
N LEU A 168 -6.83 -2.35 4.42
CA LEU A 168 -6.77 -0.90 4.20
C LEU A 168 -8.14 -0.31 3.87
N SER A 169 -8.95 -1.01 3.06
CA SER A 169 -10.30 -0.56 2.71
C SER A 169 -11.24 -0.58 3.91
N ARG A 170 -11.17 -1.62 4.75
CA ARG A 170 -12.00 -1.73 5.96
C ARG A 170 -11.60 -0.70 7.02
N GLU A 171 -10.32 -0.54 7.27
CA GLU A 171 -9.80 0.26 8.39
C GLU A 171 -9.81 1.76 8.08
N ILE A 172 -9.63 2.16 6.82
CA ILE A 172 -9.46 3.57 6.44
C ILE A 172 -10.62 4.07 5.57
N LEU A 173 -11.10 3.26 4.62
CA LEU A 173 -12.05 3.74 3.60
C LEU A 173 -13.53 3.60 4.01
N HIS A 174 -13.87 2.67 4.91
CA HIS A 174 -15.26 2.39 5.29
C HIS A 174 -15.88 3.36 6.32
N ASP A 175 -15.23 4.46 6.64
CA ASP A 175 -15.71 5.47 7.60
C ASP A 175 -16.91 6.34 7.12
N ASN A 176 -17.62 5.94 6.05
CA ASN A 176 -18.82 6.65 5.59
C ASN A 176 -20.07 6.36 6.44
N ASP A 177 -20.12 5.25 7.16
CA ASP A 177 -21.33 4.83 7.87
C ASP A 177 -21.48 5.43 9.28
N ASN A 178 -20.41 5.98 9.85
CA ASN A 178 -20.46 6.63 11.17
C ASN A 178 -20.67 8.15 11.08
N PHE A 179 -20.30 8.78 9.96
CA PHE A 179 -20.51 10.21 9.75
C PHE A 179 -21.99 10.56 9.43
N ASN A 180 -22.76 9.59 8.92
CA ASN A 180 -24.19 9.75 8.61
C ASN A 180 -25.13 9.28 9.75
N LYS A 181 -24.58 8.84 10.88
CA LYS A 181 -25.37 8.35 12.04
C LYS A 181 -25.50 9.36 13.18
N HIS A 182 -24.91 10.54 13.05
CA HIS A 182 -24.97 11.62 14.04
C HIS A 182 -25.45 12.92 13.41
#